data_AF-B0XFR3-F1
#
_entry.id   AF-B0XFR3-F1
#
_cell.length_a   1.000
_cell.length_b   1.000
_cell.length_c   1.000
_cell.angle_alpha   90.00
_cell.angle_beta   90.00
_cell.angle_gamma   90.00
#
_symmetry.space_group_name_H-M   'P 1'
#
loop_
_entity.id
_entity.type
_entity.pdbx_description
1 polymer ?
#
loop_
_entity_poly.entity_id
_entity_poly.type
_entity_poly.pdbx_seq_one_letter_code
_entity_poly.pdbx_strand_id
1 'polypeptide(L)'
;MGQGKCEKMIGNEPGEVDALLKAARAFRKANEKQIKINPENASGDHLEGAFRCYTQALSRLPDDSVTKAAIIRELKEVSPNVEITSNFSSPSHRIWDLEQSAEESIKIHDYVAAFEKLTEIYDDVTERRCEEMYPQVMQRVEVTRLLLLCLLQLPPSVRYDHKFIERYSAIGDGQQTGASILSEELFFLLQSLVVSCQAKDIESLIAVRDELSHCKQLTGSQQRLLGELVGKYSK
;
A
#
# COMPACT_ATOMS: atom_id res chain seq x y z
N MET A 1 -24.57 -8.06 19.60
CA MET A 1 -25.74 -8.32 18.73
C MET A 1 -27.08 -7.92 19.32
N GLY A 2 -27.33 -8.09 20.64
CA GLY A 2 -28.62 -7.70 21.25
C GLY A 2 -29.00 -6.23 21.04
N GLN A 3 -28.05 -5.31 21.24
CA GLN A 3 -28.26 -3.88 21.03
C GLN A 3 -28.70 -3.53 19.61
N GLY A 4 -28.05 -4.09 18.58
CA GLY A 4 -28.43 -3.82 17.18
C GLY A 4 -29.85 -4.27 16.84
N LYS A 5 -30.33 -5.37 17.44
CA LYS A 5 -31.73 -5.82 17.28
C LYS A 5 -32.73 -4.84 17.91
N CYS A 6 -32.38 -4.23 19.04
CA CYS A 6 -33.22 -3.21 19.68
C CYS A 6 -33.28 -1.92 18.86
N GLU A 7 -32.14 -1.43 18.36
CA GLU A 7 -32.09 -0.24 17.51
C GLU A 7 -32.90 -0.43 16.22
N LYS A 8 -32.82 -1.63 15.62
CA LYS A 8 -33.66 -2.01 14.47
C LYS A 8 -35.15 -1.92 14.78
N MET A 9 -35.59 -2.37 15.96
CA MET A 9 -37.01 -2.31 16.35
C MET A 9 -37.52 -0.88 16.51
N ILE A 10 -36.64 0.05 16.87
CA ILE A 10 -36.96 1.48 17.06
C ILE A 10 -36.79 2.27 15.76
N GLY A 11 -36.29 1.64 14.69
CA GLY A 11 -36.04 2.28 13.40
C GLY A 11 -34.79 3.17 13.36
N ASN A 12 -33.86 3.01 14.31
CA ASN A 12 -32.62 3.75 14.36
C ASN A 12 -31.53 3.04 13.54
N GLU A 13 -31.53 3.26 12.23
CA GLU A 13 -30.55 2.64 11.32
C GLU A 13 -29.09 3.00 11.64
N PRO A 14 -28.72 4.27 11.93
CA PRO A 14 -27.36 4.61 12.31
C PRO A 14 -26.91 3.92 13.61
N GLY A 15 -27.81 3.80 14.59
CA GLY A 15 -27.56 3.08 15.84
C GLY A 15 -27.39 1.57 15.64
N GLU A 16 -28.18 0.97 14.74
CA GLU A 16 -28.02 -0.44 14.36
C GLU A 16 -26.64 -0.69 13.75
N VAL A 17 -26.21 0.16 12.80
CA VAL A 17 -24.90 0.05 12.16
C VAL A 17 -23.77 0.17 13.18
N ASP A 18 -23.78 1.18 14.04
CA ASP A 18 -22.75 1.35 15.08
C ASP A 18 -22.68 0.14 16.04
N ALA A 19 -23.83 -0.39 16.45
CA ALA A 19 -23.90 -1.58 17.30
C ALA A 19 -23.35 -2.84 16.61
N LEU A 20 -23.58 -2.99 15.29
CA LEU A 20 -23.02 -4.08 14.48
C LEU A 20 -21.51 -3.95 14.34
N LEU A 21 -20.98 -2.74 14.10
CA LEU A 21 -19.54 -2.50 14.01
C LEU A 21 -18.81 -2.74 15.32
N LYS A 22 -19.40 -2.32 16.44
CA LYS A 22 -18.88 -2.63 17.78
C LYS A 22 -18.82 -4.12 18.03
N ALA A 23 -19.85 -4.87 17.60
CA ALA A 23 -19.87 -6.32 17.71
C ALA A 23 -18.80 -6.99 16.83
N ALA A 24 -18.67 -6.56 15.57
CA ALA A 24 -17.68 -7.09 14.63
C ALA A 24 -16.24 -6.92 15.15
N ARG A 25 -15.90 -5.73 15.62
CA ARG A 25 -14.57 -5.43 16.20
C ARG A 25 -14.32 -6.18 17.51
N ALA A 26 -15.36 -6.41 18.31
CA ALA A 26 -15.24 -7.24 19.52
C ALA A 26 -14.93 -8.71 19.17
N PHE A 27 -15.57 -9.26 18.13
CA PHE A 27 -15.25 -10.60 17.63
C PHE A 27 -13.82 -10.70 17.12
N ARG A 28 -13.34 -9.71 16.34
CA ARG A 28 -11.92 -9.66 15.90
C ARG A 28 -10.96 -9.68 17.08
N LYS A 29 -11.20 -8.83 18.08
CA LYS A 29 -10.38 -8.77 19.30
C LYS A 29 -10.41 -10.07 20.11
N ALA A 30 -11.55 -10.76 20.14
CA ALA A 30 -11.66 -12.07 20.78
C ALA A 30 -10.83 -13.12 20.02
N ASN A 31 -10.90 -13.12 18.70
CA ASN A 31 -10.08 -13.99 17.85
C ASN A 31 -8.58 -13.78 18.05
N GLU A 32 -8.12 -12.52 18.03
CA GLU A 32 -6.71 -12.18 18.27
C GLU A 32 -6.22 -12.66 19.65
N LYS A 33 -7.07 -12.53 20.69
CA LYS A 33 -6.74 -13.03 22.03
C LYS A 33 -6.68 -14.56 22.06
N GLN A 34 -7.60 -15.25 21.38
CA GLN A 34 -7.62 -16.70 21.31
C GLN A 34 -6.36 -17.23 20.61
N ILE A 35 -5.99 -16.65 19.47
CA ILE A 35 -4.75 -16.98 18.75
C ILE A 35 -3.51 -16.80 19.64
N LYS A 36 -3.47 -15.74 20.44
CA LYS A 36 -2.35 -15.49 21.38
C LYS A 36 -2.25 -16.50 22.52
N ILE A 37 -3.37 -17.02 22.99
CA ILE A 37 -3.42 -17.96 24.13
C ILE A 37 -3.20 -19.40 23.64
N ASN A 38 -3.86 -19.78 22.54
CA ASN A 38 -3.75 -21.12 21.97
C ASN A 38 -4.01 -21.07 20.45
N PRO A 39 -2.95 -21.03 19.63
CA PRO A 39 -3.07 -21.00 18.17
C PRO A 39 -3.74 -22.25 17.59
N GLU A 40 -3.55 -23.42 18.21
CA GLU A 40 -4.06 -24.70 17.70
C GLU A 40 -5.58 -24.85 17.85
N ASN A 41 -6.18 -24.12 18.79
CA ASN A 41 -7.62 -24.10 19.04
C ASN A 41 -8.32 -22.82 18.54
N ALA A 42 -7.69 -22.05 17.65
CA ALA A 42 -8.31 -20.87 17.07
C ALA A 42 -9.44 -21.28 16.10
N SER A 43 -10.67 -21.36 16.61
CA SER A 43 -11.87 -21.61 15.81
C SER A 43 -12.22 -20.39 14.95
N GLY A 44 -12.55 -20.61 13.67
CA GLY A 44 -12.97 -19.55 12.74
C GLY A 44 -14.30 -18.87 13.13
N ASP A 45 -15.00 -19.37 14.14
CA ASP A 45 -16.30 -18.89 14.61
C ASP A 45 -16.34 -17.39 14.95
N HIS A 46 -15.26 -16.87 15.53
CA HIS A 46 -15.15 -15.44 15.81
C HIS A 46 -15.02 -14.61 14.52
N LEU A 47 -14.25 -15.07 13.54
CA LEU A 47 -14.11 -14.39 12.25
C LEU A 47 -15.42 -14.46 11.45
N GLU A 48 -16.11 -15.60 11.47
CA GLU A 48 -17.45 -15.76 10.87
C GLU A 48 -18.48 -14.83 11.54
N GLY A 49 -18.43 -14.70 12.87
CA GLY A 49 -19.25 -13.74 13.61
C GLY A 49 -18.97 -12.29 13.21
N ALA A 50 -17.69 -11.92 13.05
CA ALA A 50 -17.28 -10.61 12.57
C ALA A 50 -17.76 -10.35 11.14
N PHE A 51 -17.55 -11.33 10.24
CA PHE A 51 -17.96 -11.29 8.84
C PHE A 51 -19.46 -11.00 8.72
N ARG A 52 -20.31 -11.77 9.42
CA ARG A 52 -21.76 -11.56 9.42
C ARG A 52 -22.17 -10.17 9.89
N CYS A 53 -21.55 -9.66 10.95
CA CYS A 53 -21.83 -8.31 11.45
C CYS A 53 -21.46 -7.24 10.42
N TYR A 54 -20.32 -7.36 9.75
CA TYR A 54 -19.91 -6.43 8.70
C TYR A 54 -20.84 -6.49 7.49
N THR A 55 -21.17 -7.68 6.96
CA THR A 55 -22.10 -7.82 5.83
C THR A 55 -23.48 -7.26 6.15
N GLN A 56 -23.98 -7.48 7.38
CA GLN A 56 -25.24 -6.89 7.81
C GLN A 56 -25.16 -5.36 7.87
N ALA A 57 -24.07 -4.78 8.38
CA ALA A 57 -23.87 -3.33 8.39
C ALA A 57 -23.80 -2.75 6.97
N LEU A 58 -23.10 -3.42 6.04
CA LEU A 58 -23.00 -3.00 4.64
C LEU A 58 -24.36 -2.93 3.93
N SER A 59 -25.28 -3.84 4.26
CA SER A 59 -26.64 -3.87 3.68
C SER A 59 -27.50 -2.65 4.07
N ARG A 60 -27.08 -1.87 5.07
CA ARG A 60 -27.80 -0.70 5.60
C ARG A 60 -27.22 0.62 5.14
N LEU A 61 -26.09 0.60 4.43
CA LEU A 61 -25.37 1.81 4.05
C LEU A 61 -25.48 2.08 2.54
N PRO A 62 -25.59 3.37 2.15
CA PRO A 62 -25.49 3.80 0.75
C PRO A 62 -24.19 3.33 0.09
N ASP A 63 -24.24 3.03 -1.21
CA ASP A 63 -23.10 2.51 -1.98
C ASP A 63 -21.90 3.46 -2.05
N ASP A 64 -22.16 4.76 -2.02
CA ASP A 64 -21.21 5.87 -2.07
C ASP A 64 -20.84 6.41 -0.68
N SER A 65 -21.12 5.66 0.39
CA SER A 65 -20.78 6.09 1.74
C SER A 65 -19.31 5.81 2.10
N VAL A 66 -18.63 6.82 2.66
CA VAL A 66 -17.31 6.68 3.32
C VAL A 66 -17.31 5.52 4.32
N THR A 67 -18.38 5.40 5.10
CA THR A 67 -18.52 4.36 6.12
C THR A 67 -18.55 2.97 5.48
N LYS A 68 -19.23 2.83 4.33
CA LYS A 68 -19.28 1.56 3.59
C LYS A 68 -17.90 1.18 3.07
N ALA A 69 -17.16 2.13 2.50
CA ALA A 69 -15.78 1.93 2.07
C ALA A 69 -14.87 1.47 3.23
N ALA A 70 -14.96 2.12 4.38
CA ALA A 70 -14.19 1.75 5.57
C ALA A 70 -14.52 0.34 6.07
N ILE A 71 -15.80 -0.05 6.07
CA ILE A 71 -16.23 -1.39 6.49
C ILE A 71 -15.72 -2.47 5.52
N ILE A 72 -15.76 -2.22 4.21
CA ILE A 72 -15.25 -3.17 3.20
C ILE A 72 -13.75 -3.44 3.43
N ARG A 73 -12.98 -2.43 3.82
CA ARG A 73 -11.55 -2.59 4.18
C ARG A 73 -11.37 -3.50 5.39
N GLU A 74 -12.09 -3.21 6.49
CA GLU A 74 -12.06 -4.06 7.67
C GLU A 74 -12.52 -5.50 7.36
N LEU A 75 -13.45 -5.68 6.42
CA LEU A 75 -13.95 -6.99 6.00
C LEU A 75 -12.89 -7.78 5.22
N LYS A 76 -12.12 -7.13 4.33
CA LYS A 76 -11.04 -7.78 3.57
C LYS A 76 -9.89 -8.27 4.47
N GLU A 77 -9.64 -7.58 5.58
CA GLU A 77 -8.69 -8.07 6.59
C GLU A 77 -9.17 -9.37 7.28
N VAL A 78 -10.49 -9.56 7.41
CA VAL A 78 -11.10 -10.76 8.00
C VAL A 78 -11.22 -11.89 6.97
N SER A 79 -11.56 -11.55 5.73
CA SER A 79 -11.74 -12.50 4.63
C SER A 79 -11.19 -11.91 3.34
N PRO A 80 -9.91 -12.21 2.99
CA PRO A 80 -9.24 -11.62 1.82
C PRO A 80 -9.89 -11.95 0.48
N ASN A 81 -10.62 -13.07 0.39
CA ASN A 81 -11.24 -13.55 -0.86
C ASN A 81 -12.59 -12.88 -1.17
N VAL A 82 -12.98 -11.86 -0.41
CA VAL A 82 -14.26 -11.18 -0.60
C VAL A 82 -14.17 -10.20 -1.77
N GLU A 83 -14.94 -10.46 -2.82
CA GLU A 83 -15.02 -9.64 -4.04
C GLU A 83 -15.89 -8.38 -3.89
N ILE A 84 -16.09 -7.87 -2.67
CA ILE A 84 -16.88 -6.65 -2.43
C ILE A 84 -15.97 -5.43 -2.61
N THR A 85 -16.44 -4.47 -3.41
CA THR A 85 -15.80 -3.17 -3.64
C THR A 85 -16.75 -2.03 -3.29
N SER A 86 -16.20 -0.86 -2.97
CA SER A 86 -16.99 0.34 -2.67
C SER A 86 -17.09 1.22 -3.91
N ASN A 87 -18.23 1.87 -4.12
CA ASN A 87 -18.40 2.91 -5.14
C ASN A 87 -17.98 4.30 -4.62
N PHE A 88 -17.47 4.39 -3.38
CA PHE A 88 -17.05 5.65 -2.80
C PHE A 88 -15.76 6.17 -3.47
N SER A 89 -15.92 7.22 -4.27
CA SER A 89 -14.82 7.85 -4.98
C SER A 89 -14.27 9.04 -4.19
N SER A 90 -13.28 8.79 -3.34
CA SER A 90 -12.45 9.83 -2.72
C SER A 90 -10.98 9.63 -3.13
N PRO A 91 -10.23 10.70 -3.50
CA PRO A 91 -8.81 10.57 -3.84
C PRO A 91 -8.01 9.83 -2.77
N SER A 92 -8.18 10.19 -1.50
CA SER A 92 -7.50 9.51 -0.39
C SER A 92 -7.89 8.04 -0.23
N HIS A 93 -9.13 7.67 -0.58
CA HIS A 93 -9.55 6.27 -0.55
C HIS A 93 -8.93 5.47 -1.69
N ARG A 94 -9.00 6.00 -2.91
CA ARG A 94 -8.39 5.40 -4.10
C ARG A 94 -6.88 5.21 -3.93
N ILE A 95 -6.17 6.23 -3.43
CA ILE A 95 -4.74 6.15 -3.14
C ILE A 95 -4.45 4.98 -2.19
N TRP A 96 -5.19 4.86 -1.09
CA TRP A 96 -4.99 3.77 -0.14
C TRP A 96 -5.27 2.40 -0.77
N ASP A 97 -6.36 2.25 -1.54
CA ASP A 97 -6.71 0.98 -2.18
C ASP A 97 -5.63 0.57 -3.21
N LEU A 98 -5.12 1.52 -3.99
CA LEU A 98 -4.01 1.30 -4.92
C LEU A 98 -2.70 0.97 -4.19
N GLU A 99 -2.38 1.62 -3.07
CA GLU A 99 -1.20 1.30 -2.25
C GLU A 99 -1.27 -0.14 -1.70
N GLN A 100 -2.43 -0.57 -1.18
CA GLN A 100 -2.61 -1.94 -0.70
C GLN A 100 -2.46 -2.96 -1.84
N SER A 101 -3.09 -2.68 -2.98
CA SER A 101 -3.03 -3.58 -4.12
C SER A 101 -1.63 -3.65 -4.77
N ALA A 102 -0.87 -2.56 -4.74
CA ALA A 102 0.54 -2.56 -5.12
C ALA A 102 1.39 -3.40 -4.15
N GLU A 103 1.15 -3.30 -2.84
CA GLU A 103 1.85 -4.10 -1.83
C GLU A 103 1.54 -5.59 -1.96
N GLU A 104 0.30 -5.97 -2.26
CA GLU A 104 -0.07 -7.36 -2.58
C GLU A 104 0.66 -7.85 -3.84
N SER A 105 0.70 -7.02 -4.89
CA SER A 105 1.42 -7.34 -6.14
C SER A 105 2.92 -7.56 -5.88
N ILE A 106 3.54 -6.73 -5.02
CA ILE A 106 4.94 -6.90 -4.58
C ILE A 106 5.14 -8.25 -3.87
N LYS A 107 4.23 -8.65 -2.97
CA LYS A 107 4.34 -9.91 -2.23
C LYS A 107 4.29 -11.15 -3.13
N ILE A 108 3.56 -11.10 -4.24
CA ILE A 108 3.47 -12.19 -5.21
C ILE A 108 4.52 -12.07 -6.33
N HIS A 109 5.48 -11.13 -6.21
CA HIS A 109 6.50 -10.81 -7.21
C HIS A 109 5.96 -10.35 -8.58
N ASP A 110 4.73 -9.85 -8.63
CA ASP A 110 4.18 -9.18 -9.81
C ASP A 110 4.55 -7.69 -9.80
N TYR A 111 5.82 -7.42 -10.07
CA TYR A 111 6.38 -6.06 -10.04
C TYR A 111 5.82 -5.15 -11.14
N VAL A 112 5.36 -5.72 -12.27
CA VAL A 112 4.73 -4.96 -13.36
C VAL A 112 3.40 -4.39 -12.88
N ALA A 113 2.53 -5.25 -12.33
CA ALA A 113 1.24 -4.81 -11.84
C ALA A 113 1.37 -3.88 -10.62
N ALA A 114 2.42 -4.04 -9.80
CA ALA A 114 2.73 -3.08 -8.72
C ALA A 114 3.10 -1.70 -9.28
N PHE A 115 3.98 -1.66 -10.29
CA PHE A 115 4.45 -0.41 -10.89
C PHE A 115 3.31 0.38 -11.56
N GLU A 116 2.40 -0.30 -12.25
CA GLU A 116 1.24 0.32 -12.90
C GLU A 116 0.34 1.01 -11.87
N LYS A 117 0.02 0.35 -10.75
CA LYS A 117 -0.81 0.92 -9.67
C LYS A 117 -0.17 2.13 -9.01
N LEU A 118 1.15 2.10 -8.80
CA LEU A 118 1.89 3.24 -8.23
C LEU A 118 2.00 4.41 -9.22
N THR A 119 2.08 4.12 -10.52
CA THR A 119 2.05 5.15 -11.57
C THR A 119 0.67 5.79 -11.64
N GLU A 120 -0.39 4.99 -11.54
CA GLU A 120 -1.76 5.50 -11.45
C GLU A 120 -1.93 6.47 -10.27
N ILE A 121 -1.39 6.17 -9.08
CA ILE A 121 -1.39 7.11 -7.94
C ILE A 121 -0.69 8.42 -8.30
N TYR A 122 0.50 8.33 -8.91
CA TYR A 122 1.28 9.51 -9.27
C TYR A 122 0.54 10.40 -10.28
N ASP A 123 -0.01 9.80 -11.33
CA ASP A 123 -0.77 10.49 -12.37
C ASP A 123 -2.04 11.13 -11.75
N ASP A 124 -2.77 10.37 -10.92
CA ASP A 124 -3.96 10.86 -10.22
C ASP A 124 -3.68 12.11 -9.36
N VAL A 125 -2.57 12.13 -8.61
CA VAL A 125 -2.23 13.26 -7.73
C VAL A 125 -1.72 14.46 -8.54
N THR A 126 -0.89 14.23 -9.55
CA THR A 126 -0.28 15.28 -10.37
C THR A 126 -1.29 15.93 -11.33
N GLU A 127 -2.19 15.16 -11.96
CA GLU A 127 -3.27 15.70 -12.79
C GLU A 127 -4.20 16.63 -12.01
N ARG A 128 -4.42 16.32 -10.72
CA ARG A 128 -5.22 17.15 -9.79
C ARG A 128 -4.44 18.31 -9.18
N ARG A 129 -3.11 18.36 -9.35
CA ARG A 129 -2.21 19.37 -8.78
C ARG A 129 -2.33 19.47 -7.25
N CYS A 130 -2.34 18.33 -6.57
CA CYS A 130 -2.48 18.23 -5.11
C CYS A 130 -1.33 17.48 -4.43
N GLU A 131 -0.14 17.48 -5.03
CA GLU A 131 1.07 16.84 -4.52
C GLU A 131 1.40 17.27 -3.08
N GLU A 132 1.22 18.57 -2.78
CA GLU A 132 1.45 19.16 -1.46
C GLU A 132 0.52 18.59 -0.37
N MET A 133 -0.63 18.02 -0.75
CA MET A 133 -1.55 17.38 0.20
C MET A 133 -1.11 15.95 0.55
N TYR A 134 -0.27 15.33 -0.26
CA TYR A 134 0.12 13.92 -0.13
C TYR A 134 1.65 13.70 -0.13
N PRO A 135 2.47 14.52 0.55
CA PRO A 135 3.92 14.49 0.40
C PRO A 135 4.53 13.12 0.77
N GLN A 136 4.00 12.49 1.82
CA GLN A 136 4.44 11.16 2.26
C GLN A 136 4.07 10.05 1.28
N VAL A 137 2.90 10.15 0.63
CA VAL A 137 2.48 9.20 -0.41
C VAL A 137 3.40 9.36 -1.61
N MET A 138 3.61 10.59 -2.06
CA MET A 138 4.47 10.90 -3.21
C MET A 138 5.89 10.39 -2.99
N GLN A 139 6.46 10.58 -1.80
CA GLN A 139 7.76 10.02 -1.42
C GLN A 139 7.79 8.49 -1.53
N ARG A 140 6.80 7.80 -0.95
CA ARG A 140 6.75 6.33 -1.01
C ARG A 140 6.59 5.82 -2.44
N VAL A 141 5.71 6.44 -3.21
CA VAL A 141 5.45 6.10 -4.61
C VAL A 141 6.70 6.29 -5.45
N GLU A 142 7.40 7.41 -5.32
CA GLU A 142 8.63 7.70 -6.07
C GLU A 142 9.72 6.66 -5.79
N VAL A 143 10.01 6.40 -4.52
CA VAL A 143 11.05 5.41 -4.14
C VAL A 143 10.67 4.01 -4.60
N THR A 144 9.44 3.56 -4.36
CA THR A 144 9.02 2.20 -4.72
C THR A 144 9.00 2.01 -6.23
N ARG A 145 8.54 2.99 -7.01
CA ARG A 145 8.58 2.94 -8.48
C ARG A 145 10.01 2.80 -9.00
N LEU A 146 10.97 3.52 -8.42
CA LEU A 146 12.38 3.43 -8.82
C LEU A 146 12.96 2.03 -8.53
N LEU A 147 12.72 1.50 -7.33
CA LEU A 147 13.18 0.14 -6.97
C LEU A 147 12.60 -0.93 -7.88
N LEU A 148 11.30 -0.83 -8.22
CA LEU A 148 10.64 -1.75 -9.14
C LEU A 148 11.24 -1.66 -10.55
N LEU A 149 11.58 -0.47 -11.06
CA LEU A 149 12.24 -0.33 -12.35
C LEU A 149 13.64 -0.97 -12.35
N CYS A 150 14.43 -0.74 -11.31
CA CYS A 150 15.75 -1.37 -11.15
C CYS A 150 15.65 -2.91 -11.11
N LEU A 151 14.62 -3.43 -10.42
CA LEU A 151 14.33 -4.86 -10.37
C LEU A 151 13.85 -5.41 -11.69
N LEU A 152 12.98 -4.71 -12.40
CA LEU A 152 12.40 -5.22 -13.63
C LEU A 152 13.41 -5.23 -14.79
N GLN A 153 14.53 -4.49 -14.70
CA GLN A 153 15.56 -4.38 -15.74
C GLN A 153 14.97 -4.12 -17.14
N LEU A 154 13.86 -3.38 -17.18
CA LEU A 154 13.04 -3.34 -18.39
C LEU A 154 13.83 -2.69 -19.50
N PRO A 155 13.89 -3.31 -20.69
CA PRO A 155 14.52 -2.70 -21.82
C PRO A 155 13.82 -1.36 -22.12
N PRO A 156 14.56 -0.37 -22.67
CA PRO A 156 14.07 0.98 -22.96
C PRO A 156 12.93 1.05 -24.00
N SER A 157 12.36 -0.09 -24.40
CA SER A 157 11.24 -0.22 -25.32
C SER A 157 9.90 -0.51 -24.62
N VAL A 158 9.90 -0.83 -23.33
CA VAL A 158 8.66 -1.07 -22.57
C VAL A 158 8.22 0.25 -21.92
N ARG A 159 6.93 0.55 -22.09
CA ARG A 159 6.19 1.78 -21.79
C ARG A 159 6.29 2.29 -20.35
N TYR A 160 7.48 2.58 -19.89
CA TYR A 160 7.74 3.17 -18.59
C TYR A 160 8.42 4.52 -18.80
N ASP A 161 8.22 5.43 -17.86
CA ASP A 161 8.69 6.80 -17.99
C ASP A 161 10.24 6.85 -18.03
N HIS A 162 10.83 6.83 -19.24
CA HIS A 162 12.28 6.87 -19.41
C HIS A 162 12.89 8.13 -18.78
N LYS A 163 12.14 9.23 -18.76
CA LYS A 163 12.59 10.47 -18.12
C LYS A 163 12.72 10.31 -16.62
N PHE A 164 11.88 9.46 -16.01
CA PHE A 164 11.92 9.18 -14.58
C PHE A 164 13.23 8.46 -14.20
N ILE A 165 13.65 7.41 -14.92
CA ILE A 165 14.92 6.73 -14.60
C ILE A 165 16.15 7.56 -14.99
N GLU A 166 16.06 8.35 -16.06
CA GLU A 166 17.14 9.26 -16.49
C GLU A 166 17.47 10.30 -15.40
N ARG A 167 16.46 10.82 -14.68
CA ARG A 167 16.65 11.72 -13.52
C ARG A 167 17.62 11.14 -12.48
N TYR A 168 17.55 9.83 -12.28
CA TYR A 168 18.41 9.14 -11.31
C TYR A 168 19.72 8.61 -11.92
N SER A 169 19.86 8.65 -13.25
CA SER A 169 21.06 8.20 -13.97
C SER A 169 22.06 9.33 -14.21
N ALA A 170 21.60 10.58 -14.28
CA ALA A 170 22.46 11.75 -14.45
C ALA A 170 23.13 12.13 -13.11
N ILE A 171 24.37 11.70 -12.91
CA ILE A 171 25.17 12.12 -11.76
C ILE A 171 25.56 13.60 -11.94
N GLY A 172 25.10 14.46 -11.03
CA GLY A 172 25.62 15.83 -10.90
C GLY A 172 24.91 16.93 -11.70
N ASP A 173 23.96 16.61 -12.59
CA ASP A 173 23.09 17.63 -13.17
C ASP A 173 21.95 17.95 -12.21
N GLY A 174 22.27 18.81 -11.23
CA GLY A 174 21.35 19.39 -10.26
C GLY A 174 20.30 20.32 -10.89
N GLN A 175 19.66 19.94 -11.99
CA GLN A 175 18.39 20.55 -12.37
C GLN A 175 17.31 19.96 -11.46
N GLN A 176 17.24 20.51 -10.24
CA GLN A 176 16.07 20.47 -9.39
C GLN A 176 14.92 21.17 -10.13
N THR A 177 14.30 20.47 -11.09
CA THR A 177 13.04 20.93 -11.69
C THR A 177 11.94 20.63 -10.69
N GLY A 178 11.77 21.52 -9.71
CA GLY A 178 10.70 21.48 -8.71
C GLY A 178 11.17 21.05 -7.32
N ALA A 179 10.38 21.42 -6.30
CA ALA A 179 10.58 21.01 -4.92
C ALA A 179 10.77 19.48 -4.86
N SER A 180 11.96 19.03 -4.50
CA SER A 180 12.26 17.60 -4.41
C SER A 180 11.36 16.98 -3.34
N ILE A 181 10.59 15.97 -3.75
CA ILE A 181 9.73 15.17 -2.86
C ILE A 181 10.61 14.40 -1.85
N LEU A 182 11.89 14.18 -2.19
CA LEU A 182 12.87 13.45 -1.39
C LEU A 182 13.88 14.40 -0.74
N SER A 183 14.44 14.00 0.41
CA SER A 183 15.62 14.67 0.95
C SER A 183 16.81 14.51 0.01
N GLU A 184 17.72 15.50 -0.02
CA GLU A 184 18.92 15.47 -0.87
C GLU A 184 19.76 14.21 -0.66
N GLU A 185 19.92 13.79 0.61
CA GLU A 185 20.63 12.56 0.98
C GLU A 185 19.97 11.31 0.36
N LEU A 186 18.65 11.17 0.50
CA LEU A 186 17.93 10.02 -0.04
C LEU A 186 17.98 10.01 -1.58
N PHE A 187 17.82 11.17 -2.21
CA PHE A 187 17.93 11.32 -3.65
C PHE A 187 19.31 10.89 -4.15
N PHE A 188 20.39 11.34 -3.51
CA PHE A 188 21.76 10.99 -3.86
C PHE A 188 22.03 9.48 -3.73
N LEU A 189 21.58 8.86 -2.63
CA LEU A 189 21.70 7.40 -2.45
C LEU A 189 20.95 6.62 -3.52
N LEU A 190 19.76 7.08 -3.93
CA LEU A 190 18.99 6.46 -5.01
C LEU A 190 19.66 6.65 -6.38
N GLN A 191 20.32 7.78 -6.64
CA GLN A 191 21.14 7.95 -7.84
C GLN A 191 22.30 6.95 -7.85
N SER A 192 23.03 6.84 -6.74
CA SER A 192 24.13 5.88 -6.59
C SER A 192 23.65 4.44 -6.81
N LEU A 193 22.46 4.10 -6.32
CA LEU A 193 21.83 2.79 -6.50
C LEU A 193 21.58 2.50 -7.99
N VAL A 194 20.97 3.45 -8.71
CA VAL A 194 20.65 3.30 -10.14
C VAL A 194 21.92 3.16 -10.98
N VAL A 195 22.93 3.98 -10.70
CA VAL A 195 24.24 3.91 -11.38
C VAL A 195 24.91 2.57 -11.12
N SER A 196 24.91 2.08 -9.88
CA SER A 196 25.48 0.77 -9.53
C SER A 196 24.77 -0.37 -10.27
N CYS A 197 23.44 -0.30 -10.40
CA CYS A 197 22.65 -1.25 -11.19
C CYS A 197 23.04 -1.21 -12.68
N GLN A 198 23.15 -0.02 -13.28
CA GLN A 198 23.49 0.14 -14.70
C GLN A 198 24.92 -0.32 -15.01
N ALA A 199 25.87 0.01 -14.12
CA ALA A 199 27.26 -0.42 -14.21
C ALA A 199 27.45 -1.92 -13.93
N LYS A 200 26.44 -2.58 -13.37
CA LYS A 200 26.50 -3.95 -12.84
C LYS A 200 27.63 -4.13 -11.80
N ASP A 201 27.89 -3.08 -11.04
CA ASP A 201 28.87 -3.09 -9.94
C ASP A 201 28.18 -3.59 -8.67
N ILE A 202 28.37 -4.87 -8.38
CA ILE A 202 27.74 -5.55 -7.23
C ILE A 202 28.30 -5.01 -5.92
N GLU A 203 29.59 -4.66 -5.84
CA GLU A 203 30.22 -4.18 -4.61
C GLU A 203 29.64 -2.81 -4.22
N SER A 204 29.57 -1.89 -5.19
CA SER A 204 28.93 -0.59 -5.01
C SER A 204 27.43 -0.72 -4.70
N LEU A 205 26.72 -1.64 -5.38
CA LEU A 205 25.30 -1.90 -5.11
C LEU A 205 25.05 -2.38 -3.67
N ILE A 206 25.91 -3.25 -3.15
CA ILE A 206 25.83 -3.75 -1.77
C ILE A 206 26.06 -2.60 -0.78
N ALA A 207 27.10 -1.79 -1.00
CA ALA A 207 27.42 -0.66 -0.12
C ALA A 207 26.26 0.35 -0.06
N VAL A 208 25.72 0.75 -1.21
CA VAL A 208 24.58 1.68 -1.28
C VAL A 208 23.33 1.09 -0.65
N ARG A 209 23.07 -0.21 -0.84
CA ARG A 209 21.95 -0.89 -0.19
C ARG A 209 22.09 -0.87 1.33
N ASP A 210 23.29 -1.09 1.86
CA ASP A 210 23.55 -1.07 3.31
C ASP A 210 23.30 0.33 3.89
N GLU A 211 23.77 1.38 3.21
CA GLU A 211 23.48 2.77 3.58
C GLU A 211 21.97 3.08 3.56
N LEU A 212 21.27 2.72 2.46
CA LEU A 212 19.82 2.88 2.35
C LEU A 212 19.05 2.09 3.41
N SER A 213 19.56 0.94 3.85
CA SER A 213 18.90 0.12 4.89
C SER A 213 18.83 0.84 6.25
N HIS A 214 19.74 1.77 6.51
CA HIS A 214 19.76 2.59 7.71
C HIS A 214 18.84 3.82 7.62
N CYS A 215 18.32 4.16 6.44
CA CYS A 215 17.39 5.25 6.24
C CYS A 215 16.02 4.92 6.86
N LYS A 216 15.68 5.59 7.98
CA LYS A 216 14.38 5.46 8.66
C LYS A 216 13.17 5.89 7.82
N GLN A 217 13.40 6.56 6.70
CA GLN A 217 12.36 7.03 5.78
C GLN A 217 11.81 5.89 4.91
N LEU A 218 12.54 4.77 4.77
CA LEU A 218 12.11 3.65 3.94
C LEU A 218 11.11 2.75 4.68
N THR A 219 10.10 2.30 3.94
CA THR A 219 9.14 1.31 4.43
C THR A 219 9.74 -0.08 4.49
N GLY A 220 9.15 -0.98 5.28
CA GLY A 220 9.56 -2.39 5.32
C GLY A 220 9.40 -3.10 3.97
N SER A 221 8.52 -2.65 3.08
CA SER A 221 8.44 -3.18 1.71
C SER A 221 9.56 -2.68 0.81
N GLN A 222 9.93 -1.40 0.90
CA GLN A 222 11.08 -0.84 0.18
C GLN A 222 12.39 -1.50 0.60
N GLN A 223 12.57 -1.76 1.91
CA GLN A 223 13.72 -2.51 2.42
C GLN A 223 13.79 -3.94 1.87
N ARG A 224 12.64 -4.62 1.73
CA ARG A 224 12.58 -5.94 1.10
C ARG A 224 12.98 -5.89 -0.38
N LEU A 225 12.43 -4.94 -1.14
CA LEU A 225 12.77 -4.74 -2.55
C LEU A 225 14.27 -4.47 -2.75
N LEU A 226 14.90 -3.69 -1.86
CA LEU A 226 16.35 -3.46 -1.87
C LEU A 226 17.14 -4.76 -1.70
N GLY A 227 16.72 -5.65 -0.80
CA GLY A 227 17.33 -6.97 -0.63
C GLY A 227 17.17 -7.86 -1.86
N GLU A 228 15.98 -7.85 -2.46
CA GLU A 228 15.70 -8.58 -3.71
C GLU A 228 16.53 -8.06 -4.88
N LEU A 229 16.79 -6.75 -4.93
CA LEU A 229 17.60 -6.11 -5.95
C LEU A 229 19.03 -6.66 -5.93
N VAL A 230 19.70 -6.66 -4.78
CA VAL A 230 21.04 -7.26 -4.65
C VAL A 230 21.01 -8.73 -5.07
N GLY A 231 20.02 -9.50 -4.59
CA GLY A 231 19.86 -10.91 -4.95
C GLY A 231 19.66 -11.16 -6.45
N LYS A 232 19.11 -10.18 -7.19
CA LYS A 232 18.94 -10.25 -8.64
C LYS A 232 20.23 -9.95 -9.40
N TYR A 233 21.05 -9.00 -8.94
CA TYR A 233 22.30 -8.61 -9.63
C TYR A 233 23.49 -9.52 -9.29
N SER A 234 23.41 -10.27 -8.18
CA SER A 234 24.44 -11.26 -7.80
C SER A 234 24.30 -12.63 -8.50
N LYS A 235 23.30 -12.82 -9.37
CA LYS A 235 23.07 -14.05 -10.16
C LYS A 235 23.45 -13.84 -11.61
#